data_AF-A0A1Y4I670-F1
#
_entry.id   AF-A0A1Y4I670-F1
#
_cell.length_a   1.000
_cell.length_b   1.000
_cell.length_c   1.000
_cell.angle_alpha   90.00
_cell.angle_beta   90.00
_cell.angle_gamma   90.00
#
_symmetry.space_group_name_H-M   'P 1'
#
loop_
_entity.id
_entity.type
_entity.pdbx_description
1 polymer ?
#
loop_
_entity_poly.entity_id
_entity_poly.type
_entity_poly.pdbx_seq_one_letter_code
_entity_poly.pdbx_strand_id
1 'polypeptide(L)'
;MKRHLIICTALLLILLTACSRQPGKTAAQDLTVIDLETALKNPQGEMKLSDLYTSVRYVPLETNDSCLVGDYPSVREAGDRLLILSSAPTNPWLSFDRQTGQFIATVGHTGQDPEACTGYAGYHANNGLLYFSREPDGLQKYDTEGGYHGLIKLPTTFPMPSQWAFADSLIVGCQSNRWPTVSECALLSFTPDGQLKDSISDSYAVAGYDSIKAPNGRISLKQLAGNVQMALTTFGGEVAWNTINGGSVYAYGNEVKYYGDFSDTVYVLKDGRLQPSIAFHTESYHFPAEGRTRTTGYRDKVVITQVTETPQSIRFYCSRAIYSEKPENYYGIYNRNTGRLCLLTIGNEIEDDLAGFLPYKGNLIGAYEAVAWLEEHPEAKDNPALAPLLQLKEEDNPVVVVGQQD
;
A
#
# COMPACT_ATOMS: atom_id res chain seq x y z
N MET A 1 -35.12 52.18 54.38
CA MET A 1 -35.41 52.30 52.94
C MET A 1 -34.10 52.27 52.18
N LYS A 2 -33.99 51.34 51.23
CA LYS A 2 -33.22 51.40 49.97
C LYS A 2 -31.72 51.71 50.13
N ARG A 3 -30.87 50.66 50.09
CA ARG A 3 -30.15 50.22 48.87
C ARG A 3 -29.27 51.34 48.31
N HIS A 4 -27.96 51.12 48.36
CA HIS A 4 -26.89 51.58 47.48
C HIS A 4 -25.66 52.03 48.29
N LEU A 5 -24.83 51.08 48.74
CA LEU A 5 -23.36 51.21 48.77
C LEU A 5 -22.70 49.90 49.26
N ILE A 6 -22.78 48.84 48.47
CA ILE A 6 -21.89 47.68 48.64
C ILE A 6 -21.36 47.37 47.24
N ILE A 7 -20.09 46.94 47.19
CA ILE A 7 -19.34 46.43 46.05
C ILE A 7 -18.48 47.49 45.32
N CYS A 8 -17.48 48.04 46.01
CA CYS A 8 -16.33 48.71 45.34
C CYS A 8 -14.95 48.30 45.89
N THR A 9 -14.83 47.30 46.77
CA THR A 9 -13.53 46.93 47.38
C THR A 9 -13.30 45.43 47.46
N ALA A 10 -13.74 44.68 46.44
CA ALA A 10 -13.37 43.28 46.24
C ALA A 10 -13.29 42.88 44.75
N LEU A 11 -12.99 43.84 43.86
CA LEU A 11 -12.95 43.61 42.41
C LEU A 11 -11.72 44.21 41.72
N LEU A 12 -10.59 44.27 42.42
CA LEU A 12 -9.35 44.87 41.90
C LEU A 12 -8.11 44.02 42.20
N LEU A 13 -8.20 42.70 42.01
CA LEU A 13 -7.05 41.78 42.11
C LEU A 13 -7.10 40.54 41.17
N ILE A 14 -7.95 40.54 40.14
CA ILE A 14 -8.00 39.47 39.12
C ILE A 14 -7.75 40.03 37.70
N LEU A 15 -6.86 41.02 37.57
CA LEU A 15 -6.55 41.68 36.29
C LEU A 15 -5.13 41.42 35.77
N LEU A 16 -4.52 40.27 36.09
CA LEU A 16 -3.21 39.87 35.54
C LEU A 16 -3.13 38.41 35.06
N THR A 17 -4.20 37.88 34.45
CA THR A 17 -4.09 36.64 33.64
C THR A 17 -4.87 36.78 32.34
N ALA A 18 -4.47 37.74 31.50
CA ALA A 18 -4.86 37.80 30.11
C ALA A 18 -3.72 38.43 29.30
N CYS A 19 -2.94 37.57 28.66
CA CYS A 19 -2.19 37.77 27.40
C CYS A 19 -0.89 36.95 27.38
N SER A 20 -1.01 35.62 27.38
CA SER A 20 -0.26 34.84 26.39
C SER A 20 -1.30 34.24 25.43
N ARG A 21 -1.61 35.01 24.39
CA ARG A 21 -2.22 34.45 23.18
C ARG A 21 -1.25 33.41 22.66
N GLN A 22 -1.53 32.12 22.89
CA GLN A 22 -1.04 31.14 21.94
C GLN A 22 -1.70 31.49 20.61
N PRO A 23 -0.94 31.69 19.52
CA PRO A 23 -1.52 31.68 18.20
C PRO A 23 -2.30 30.37 18.10
N GLY A 24 -3.55 30.47 17.62
CA GLY A 24 -4.47 29.36 17.58
C GLY A 24 -3.76 28.11 17.10
N LYS A 25 -3.90 27.03 17.87
CA LYS A 25 -3.87 25.69 17.30
C LYS A 25 -5.04 25.62 16.32
N THR A 26 -4.84 26.16 15.12
CA THR A 26 -5.28 25.46 13.93
C THR A 26 -4.76 24.04 14.14
N ALA A 27 -5.62 23.03 14.05
CA ALA A 27 -5.17 21.64 14.06
C ALA A 27 -4.18 21.49 12.90
N ALA A 28 -2.88 21.69 13.19
CA ALA A 28 -1.81 21.33 12.31
C ALA A 28 -1.93 19.82 12.22
N GLN A 29 -2.27 19.31 11.03
CA GLN A 29 -2.07 17.91 10.75
C GLN A 29 -0.61 17.58 11.06
N ASP A 30 -0.40 16.59 11.92
CA ASP A 30 0.93 16.16 12.33
C ASP A 30 1.61 15.46 11.14
N LEU A 31 2.33 16.24 10.33
CA LEU A 31 3.18 15.71 9.27
C LEU A 31 4.23 14.80 9.91
N THR A 32 4.22 13.52 9.55
CA THR A 32 5.26 12.57 9.97
C THR A 32 6.48 12.74 9.06
N VAL A 33 7.64 13.05 9.62
CA VAL A 33 8.90 13.16 8.86
C VAL A 33 9.78 11.94 9.15
N ILE A 34 10.17 11.22 8.10
CA ILE A 34 11.02 10.03 8.17
C ILE A 34 12.40 10.39 7.62
N ASP A 35 13.43 10.36 8.46
CA ASP A 35 14.83 10.60 8.07
C ASP A 35 15.40 9.41 7.27
N LEU A 36 15.16 9.44 5.95
CA LEU A 36 15.63 8.41 5.03
C LEU A 36 17.08 8.64 4.61
N GLU A 37 17.56 9.88 4.58
CA GLU A 37 18.95 10.18 4.22
C GLU A 37 19.95 9.51 5.18
N THR A 38 19.75 9.66 6.50
CA THR A 38 20.65 9.07 7.49
C THR A 38 20.61 7.54 7.42
N ALA A 39 19.43 6.95 7.21
CA ALA A 39 19.27 5.51 7.10
C ALA A 39 19.92 4.94 5.82
N LEU A 40 19.84 5.63 4.69
CA LEU A 40 20.50 5.22 3.44
C LEU A 40 22.03 5.22 3.55
N LYS A 41 22.61 6.08 4.39
CA LYS A 41 24.06 6.09 4.65
C LYS A 41 24.51 4.91 5.52
N ASN A 42 23.61 4.35 6.32
CA ASN A 42 23.89 3.26 7.26
C ASN A 42 22.73 2.25 7.30
N PRO A 43 22.45 1.52 6.20
CA PRO A 43 21.40 0.51 6.20
C PRO A 43 21.76 -0.60 7.20
N GLN A 44 20.76 -1.14 7.87
CA GLN A 44 20.95 -2.24 8.80
C GLN A 44 21.24 -3.54 8.04
N GLY A 45 22.11 -4.37 8.62
CA GLY A 45 22.39 -5.70 8.10
C GLY A 45 21.27 -6.69 8.39
N GLU A 46 20.57 -6.52 9.50
CA GLU A 46 19.58 -7.46 10.03
C GLU A 46 18.33 -6.70 10.52
N MET A 47 17.19 -7.36 10.44
CA MET A 47 15.90 -6.88 10.94
C MET A 47 15.16 -8.06 11.57
N LYS A 48 14.42 -7.80 12.64
CA LYS A 48 13.70 -8.83 13.39
C LYS A 48 12.21 -8.76 13.13
N LEU A 49 11.51 -9.89 13.23
CA LEU A 49 10.07 -9.92 13.06
C LEU A 49 9.37 -9.14 14.18
N SER A 50 9.98 -9.05 15.36
CA SER A 50 9.55 -8.16 16.45
C SER A 50 9.66 -6.65 16.11
N ASP A 51 10.42 -6.25 15.09
CA ASP A 51 10.37 -4.88 14.56
C ASP A 51 9.08 -4.63 13.74
N LEU A 52 8.43 -5.69 13.24
CA LEU A 52 7.23 -5.64 12.42
C LEU A 52 5.96 -5.86 13.23
N TYR A 53 5.97 -6.80 14.17
CA TYR A 53 4.79 -7.33 14.84
C TYR A 53 5.04 -7.58 16.34
N THR A 54 3.98 -7.53 17.15
CA THR A 54 4.06 -7.89 18.57
C THR A 54 3.92 -9.40 18.79
N SER A 55 3.19 -10.07 17.89
CA SER A 55 3.12 -11.54 17.82
C SER A 55 2.90 -11.99 16.38
N VAL A 56 3.22 -13.26 16.11
CA VAL A 56 3.00 -13.90 14.82
C VAL A 56 2.29 -15.23 15.00
N ARG A 57 1.48 -15.61 14.01
CA ARG A 57 0.90 -16.95 13.88
C ARG A 57 1.01 -17.43 12.44
N TYR A 58 1.10 -18.74 12.30
CA TYR A 58 1.20 -19.43 11.03
C TYR A 58 -0.10 -20.18 10.74
N VAL A 59 -0.68 -19.91 9.57
CA VAL A 59 -2.00 -20.41 9.18
C VAL A 59 -1.85 -21.26 7.92
N PRO A 60 -1.78 -22.60 8.02
CA PRO A 60 -1.91 -23.47 6.87
C PRO A 60 -3.24 -23.22 6.18
N LEU A 61 -3.21 -23.00 4.87
CA LEU A 61 -4.44 -22.92 4.09
C LEU A 61 -4.95 -24.34 3.79
N GLU A 62 -6.26 -24.54 3.93
CA GLU A 62 -6.90 -25.79 3.55
C GLU A 62 -6.55 -26.14 2.09
N THR A 63 -6.28 -27.43 1.84
CA THR A 63 -5.91 -27.92 0.52
C THR A 63 -6.90 -28.98 0.06
N ASN A 64 -7.62 -28.67 -1.03
CA ASN A 64 -8.48 -29.59 -1.75
C ASN A 64 -8.66 -29.09 -3.21
N ASP A 65 -9.29 -29.89 -4.06
CA ASP A 65 -9.48 -29.59 -5.49
C ASP A 65 -10.21 -28.27 -5.79
N SER A 66 -10.94 -27.72 -4.81
CA SER A 66 -11.71 -26.47 -4.96
C SER A 66 -10.91 -25.22 -4.60
N CYS A 67 -9.76 -25.35 -3.95
CA CYS A 67 -9.03 -24.22 -3.37
C CYS A 67 -7.51 -24.26 -3.60
N LEU A 68 -7.03 -24.97 -4.62
CA LEU A 68 -5.60 -25.01 -4.96
C LEU A 68 -5.06 -23.61 -5.27
N VAL A 69 -3.99 -23.22 -4.56
CA VAL A 69 -3.31 -21.95 -4.74
C VAL A 69 -2.20 -22.13 -5.79
N GLY A 70 -2.35 -21.46 -6.93
CA GLY A 70 -1.36 -21.48 -8.00
C GLY A 70 -0.19 -20.52 -7.80
N ASP A 71 0.67 -20.43 -8.82
CA ASP A 71 1.96 -19.73 -8.76
C ASP A 71 1.90 -18.23 -8.45
N TYR A 72 2.94 -17.78 -7.75
CA TYR A 72 3.17 -16.41 -7.29
C TYR A 72 1.93 -15.78 -6.64
N PRO A 73 1.37 -16.43 -5.61
CA PRO A 73 0.19 -15.92 -4.92
C PRO A 73 0.49 -14.63 -4.15
N SER A 74 -0.53 -13.80 -4.05
CA SER A 74 -0.59 -12.67 -3.13
C SER A 74 -1.68 -12.93 -2.10
N VAL A 75 -1.47 -12.43 -0.88
CA VAL A 75 -2.43 -12.51 0.22
C VAL A 75 -2.88 -11.10 0.61
N ARG A 76 -4.17 -10.98 0.88
CA ARG A 76 -4.77 -9.79 1.48
C ARG A 76 -5.59 -10.20 2.69
N GLU A 77 -5.35 -9.54 3.82
CA GLU A 77 -6.20 -9.64 4.99
C GLU A 77 -7.45 -8.76 4.80
N ALA A 78 -8.63 -9.33 5.00
CA ALA A 78 -9.92 -8.66 4.86
C ALA A 78 -10.81 -9.03 6.06
N GLY A 79 -10.70 -8.27 7.15
CA GLY A 79 -11.42 -8.56 8.39
C GLY A 79 -11.01 -9.91 9.00
N ASP A 80 -11.95 -10.85 9.02
CA ASP A 80 -11.79 -12.23 9.47
C ASP A 80 -11.52 -13.22 8.31
N ARG A 81 -11.15 -12.71 7.13
CA ARG A 81 -10.81 -13.51 5.95
C ARG A 81 -9.37 -13.27 5.48
N LEU A 82 -8.80 -14.30 4.86
CA LEU A 82 -7.58 -14.26 4.06
C LEU A 82 -7.97 -14.47 2.60
N LEU A 83 -7.72 -13.46 1.78
CA LEU A 83 -8.04 -13.48 0.36
C LEU A 83 -6.75 -13.74 -0.43
N ILE A 84 -6.73 -14.82 -1.19
CA ILE A 84 -5.59 -15.27 -1.98
C ILE A 84 -5.88 -15.05 -3.47
N LEU A 85 -4.94 -14.41 -4.16
CA LEU A 85 -4.97 -14.24 -5.61
C LEU A 85 -3.65 -14.74 -6.21
N SER A 86 -3.72 -15.83 -6.95
CA SER A 86 -2.61 -16.32 -7.76
C SER A 86 -2.44 -15.49 -9.04
N SER A 87 -1.21 -15.40 -9.54
CA SER A 87 -0.79 -14.38 -10.52
C SER A 87 -1.56 -14.33 -11.85
N ALA A 88 -2.21 -15.41 -12.28
CA ALA A 88 -2.92 -15.40 -13.56
C ALA A 88 -4.18 -14.51 -13.51
N PRO A 89 -4.38 -13.60 -14.49
CA PRO A 89 -5.43 -12.59 -14.45
C PRO A 89 -6.86 -13.14 -14.54
N THR A 90 -7.01 -14.41 -14.94
CA THR A 90 -8.28 -15.13 -14.99
C THR A 90 -8.62 -15.85 -13.69
N ASN A 91 -7.67 -15.90 -12.74
CA ASN A 91 -7.90 -16.60 -11.48
C ASN A 91 -8.91 -15.83 -10.63
N PRO A 92 -9.89 -16.53 -10.05
CA PRO A 92 -10.73 -15.94 -9.04
C PRO A 92 -9.93 -15.74 -7.74
N TRP A 93 -10.49 -14.96 -6.83
CA TRP A 93 -9.96 -14.89 -5.47
C TRP A 93 -10.43 -16.11 -4.69
N LEU A 94 -9.55 -16.67 -3.86
CA LEU A 94 -9.90 -17.71 -2.91
C LEU A 94 -9.97 -17.08 -1.52
N SER A 95 -11.08 -17.27 -0.84
CA SER A 95 -11.34 -16.75 0.49
C SER A 95 -11.21 -17.85 1.52
N PHE A 96 -10.40 -17.62 2.54
CA PHE A 96 -10.17 -18.53 3.64
C PHE A 96 -10.48 -17.86 4.98
N ASP A 97 -10.86 -18.63 5.97
CA ASP A 97 -11.00 -18.14 7.34
C ASP A 97 -9.64 -17.71 7.88
N ARG A 98 -9.56 -16.49 8.41
CA ARG A 98 -8.29 -15.93 8.86
C ARG A 98 -7.72 -16.71 10.03
N GLN A 99 -8.53 -17.27 10.92
CA GLN A 99 -8.06 -17.92 12.13
C GLN A 99 -7.58 -19.35 11.87
N THR A 100 -8.34 -20.10 11.08
CA THR A 100 -8.20 -21.55 10.91
C THR A 100 -7.59 -21.95 9.57
N GLY A 101 -7.62 -21.07 8.57
CA GLY A 101 -7.18 -21.37 7.21
C GLY A 101 -8.17 -22.23 6.41
N GLN A 102 -9.37 -22.50 6.93
CA GLN A 102 -10.41 -23.24 6.21
C GLN A 102 -10.88 -22.47 4.98
N PHE A 103 -11.12 -23.19 3.88
CA PHE A 103 -11.64 -22.59 2.66
C PHE A 103 -13.11 -22.19 2.87
N ILE A 104 -13.43 -20.96 2.48
CA ILE A 104 -14.78 -20.39 2.60
C ILE A 104 -15.46 -20.34 1.24
N ALA A 105 -14.83 -19.69 0.26
CA ALA A 105 -15.46 -19.43 -1.02
C ALA A 105 -14.47 -19.04 -2.11
N THR A 106 -14.91 -19.22 -3.35
CA THR A 106 -14.32 -18.57 -4.53
C THR A 106 -15.07 -17.26 -4.79
N VAL A 107 -14.35 -16.16 -4.99
CA VAL A 107 -14.92 -14.83 -5.22
C VAL A 107 -14.54 -14.32 -6.61
N GLY A 108 -15.57 -14.03 -7.40
CA GLY A 108 -15.45 -13.70 -8.82
C GLY A 108 -15.21 -14.92 -9.71
N HIS A 109 -15.36 -14.74 -11.01
CA HIS A 109 -15.17 -15.77 -12.02
C HIS A 109 -14.96 -15.16 -13.42
N THR A 110 -14.30 -15.90 -14.30
CA THR A 110 -14.23 -15.54 -15.72
C THR A 110 -15.54 -15.91 -16.40
N GLY A 111 -16.06 -15.04 -17.26
CA GLY A 111 -17.29 -15.30 -17.98
C GLY A 111 -17.73 -14.13 -18.87
N GLN A 112 -18.87 -14.31 -19.53
CA GLN A 112 -19.57 -13.25 -20.29
C GLN A 112 -20.90 -12.87 -19.64
N ASP A 113 -21.25 -13.52 -18.53
CA ASP A 113 -22.45 -13.19 -17.78
C ASP A 113 -22.31 -11.83 -17.07
N PRO A 114 -23.42 -11.23 -16.62
CA PRO A 114 -23.40 -9.91 -16.00
C PRO A 114 -22.58 -9.80 -14.70
N GLU A 115 -22.26 -10.92 -14.06
CA GLU A 115 -21.58 -11.01 -12.76
C GLU A 115 -20.08 -11.35 -12.93
N ALA A 116 -19.66 -11.84 -14.10
CA ALA A 116 -18.26 -12.20 -14.36
C ALA A 116 -17.27 -11.05 -14.06
N CYS A 117 -16.34 -11.32 -13.13
CA CYS A 117 -15.20 -10.45 -12.82
C CYS A 117 -13.99 -11.27 -12.36
N THR A 118 -12.79 -10.85 -12.78
CA THR A 118 -11.52 -11.42 -12.31
C THR A 118 -10.47 -10.33 -12.14
N GLY A 119 -9.29 -10.70 -11.64
CA GLY A 119 -8.18 -9.80 -11.42
C GLY A 119 -8.26 -9.06 -10.09
N TYR A 120 -7.50 -7.98 -9.98
CA TYR A 120 -7.40 -7.23 -8.72
C TYR A 120 -8.71 -6.54 -8.36
N ALA A 121 -9.22 -6.84 -7.17
CA ALA A 121 -10.29 -6.07 -6.53
C ALA A 121 -9.69 -5.08 -5.53
N GLY A 122 -10.36 -3.95 -5.33
CA GLY A 122 -10.18 -3.13 -4.13
C GLY A 122 -11.07 -3.65 -2.99
N TYR A 123 -10.70 -3.40 -1.73
CA TYR A 123 -11.47 -3.84 -0.56
C TYR A 123 -11.92 -2.64 0.26
N HIS A 124 -13.19 -2.61 0.63
CA HIS A 124 -13.75 -1.57 1.49
C HIS A 124 -13.95 -2.14 2.91
N ALA A 125 -13.03 -1.80 3.81
CA ALA A 125 -12.97 -2.39 5.15
C ALA A 125 -14.26 -2.23 5.97
N ASN A 126 -14.94 -1.09 5.87
CA ASN A 126 -16.12 -0.83 6.71
C ASN A 126 -17.41 -1.55 6.27
N ASN A 127 -17.53 -1.96 5.01
CA ASN A 127 -18.71 -2.71 4.53
C ASN A 127 -18.38 -4.16 4.12
N GLY A 128 -17.09 -4.55 4.14
CA GLY A 128 -16.66 -5.92 3.84
C GLY A 128 -16.72 -6.31 2.36
N LEU A 129 -16.93 -5.35 1.45
CA LEU A 129 -17.10 -5.65 0.02
C LEU A 129 -15.80 -5.48 -0.78
N LEU A 130 -15.67 -6.34 -1.78
CA LEU A 130 -14.67 -6.30 -2.85
C LEU A 130 -15.26 -5.61 -4.08
N TYR A 131 -14.46 -4.75 -4.70
CA TYR A 131 -14.85 -3.94 -5.86
C TYR A 131 -13.92 -4.26 -7.03
N PHE A 132 -14.47 -4.90 -8.04
CA PHE A 132 -13.76 -5.28 -9.26
C PHE A 132 -14.02 -4.27 -10.36
N SER A 133 -12.94 -3.81 -11.01
CA SER A 133 -13.09 -2.98 -12.21
C SER A 133 -13.69 -3.80 -13.34
N ARG A 134 -14.76 -3.29 -13.94
CA ARG A 134 -15.39 -3.83 -15.13
C ARG A 134 -15.43 -2.75 -16.19
N GLU A 135 -14.62 -2.92 -17.23
CA GLU A 135 -14.63 -2.01 -18.37
C GLU A 135 -16.01 -1.99 -19.06
N PRO A 136 -16.45 -0.83 -19.59
CA PRO A 136 -15.72 0.44 -19.62
C PRO A 136 -15.95 1.36 -18.41
N ASP A 137 -16.90 1.04 -17.52
CA ASP A 137 -17.53 2.06 -16.66
C ASP A 137 -18.13 1.50 -15.35
N GLY A 138 -17.59 0.38 -14.85
CA GLY A 138 -18.23 -0.40 -13.80
C GLY A 138 -17.34 -0.77 -12.63
N LEU A 139 -17.91 -0.78 -11.42
CA LEU A 139 -17.36 -1.49 -10.26
C LEU A 139 -18.32 -2.58 -9.81
N GLN A 140 -17.95 -3.85 -10.04
CA GLN A 140 -18.72 -5.01 -9.58
C GLN A 140 -18.43 -5.29 -8.12
N LYS A 141 -19.46 -5.56 -7.33
CA LYS A 141 -19.36 -5.76 -5.89
C LYS A 141 -19.58 -7.21 -5.51
N TYR A 142 -18.69 -7.73 -4.69
CA TYR A 142 -18.81 -9.03 -4.06
C TYR A 142 -18.51 -8.94 -2.58
N ASP A 143 -19.13 -9.79 -1.76
CA ASP A 143 -18.62 -10.05 -0.42
C ASP A 143 -17.48 -11.08 -0.45
N THR A 144 -16.85 -11.29 0.70
CA THR A 144 -15.76 -12.26 0.86
C THR A 144 -16.24 -13.72 0.91
N GLU A 145 -17.54 -13.97 0.78
CA GLU A 145 -18.16 -15.31 0.75
C GLU A 145 -18.64 -15.68 -0.67
N GLY A 146 -18.34 -14.82 -1.66
CA GLY A 146 -18.67 -15.03 -3.06
C GLY A 146 -20.06 -14.52 -3.46
N GLY A 147 -20.80 -13.90 -2.54
CA GLY A 147 -22.10 -13.29 -2.83
C GLY A 147 -21.97 -12.04 -3.70
N TYR A 148 -22.78 -11.93 -4.75
CA TYR A 148 -22.83 -10.75 -5.63
C TYR A 148 -23.73 -9.65 -5.06
N HIS A 149 -23.24 -8.40 -5.06
CA HIS A 149 -23.92 -7.22 -4.46
C HIS A 149 -24.24 -6.12 -5.49
N GLY A 150 -24.15 -6.43 -6.79
CA GLY A 150 -24.51 -5.51 -7.86
C GLY A 150 -23.34 -4.71 -8.44
N LEU A 151 -23.69 -3.80 -9.35
CA LEU A 151 -22.76 -2.98 -10.13
C LEU A 151 -22.96 -1.50 -9.79
N ILE A 152 -21.87 -0.79 -9.50
CA ILE A 152 -21.84 0.68 -9.53
C ILE A 152 -21.44 1.12 -10.93
N LYS A 153 -22.20 2.05 -11.51
CA LYS A 153 -21.89 2.68 -12.79
C LYS A 153 -21.16 3.99 -12.58
N LEU A 154 -20.06 4.15 -13.29
CA LEU A 154 -19.20 5.32 -13.27
C LEU A 154 -19.38 6.13 -14.56
N PRO A 155 -19.15 7.45 -14.55
CA PRO A 155 -19.09 8.24 -15.77
C PRO A 155 -17.97 7.77 -16.70
N THR A 156 -18.27 7.61 -18.00
CA THR A 156 -17.31 7.23 -19.04
C THR A 156 -16.42 8.39 -19.52
N THR A 157 -16.53 9.57 -18.90
CA THR A 157 -15.75 10.75 -19.24
C THR A 157 -14.24 10.52 -19.13
N PHE A 158 -13.84 9.57 -18.27
CA PHE A 158 -12.45 9.20 -18.04
C PHE A 158 -12.25 7.70 -18.25
N PRO A 159 -11.05 7.26 -18.67
CA PRO A 159 -10.68 5.85 -18.60
C PRO A 159 -10.83 5.30 -17.18
N MET A 160 -11.08 3.99 -17.05
CA MET A 160 -11.16 3.34 -15.75
C MET A 160 -9.84 3.51 -14.97
N PRO A 161 -9.91 4.05 -13.74
CA PRO A 161 -8.77 4.08 -12.83
C PRO A 161 -8.14 2.68 -12.65
N SER A 162 -6.83 2.66 -12.47
CA SER A 162 -6.05 1.42 -12.32
C SER A 162 -5.99 0.90 -10.89
N GLN A 163 -6.15 1.80 -9.92
CA GLN A 163 -6.15 1.51 -8.50
C GLN A 163 -7.29 2.26 -7.82
N TRP A 164 -7.75 1.72 -6.69
CA TRP A 164 -8.93 2.20 -6.01
C TRP A 164 -8.73 2.21 -4.49
N ALA A 165 -9.22 3.26 -3.85
CA ALA A 165 -9.37 3.35 -2.40
C ALA A 165 -10.82 3.64 -2.04
N PHE A 166 -11.25 3.09 -0.92
CA PHE A 166 -12.65 3.11 -0.50
C PHE A 166 -12.75 3.62 0.94
N ALA A 167 -13.50 4.70 1.11
CA ALA A 167 -13.89 5.27 2.40
C ALA A 167 -15.41 5.41 2.44
N ASP A 168 -16.00 5.61 3.64
CA ASP A 168 -17.46 5.56 3.83
C ASP A 168 -18.25 6.52 2.94
N SER A 169 -17.67 7.69 2.67
CA SER A 169 -18.31 8.76 1.92
C SER A 169 -17.74 8.95 0.51
N LEU A 170 -16.72 8.17 0.13
CA LEU A 170 -15.98 8.41 -1.10
C LEU A 170 -15.31 7.15 -1.65
N ILE A 171 -15.45 6.97 -2.96
CA ILE A 171 -14.64 6.04 -3.76
C ILE A 171 -13.62 6.88 -4.51
N VAL A 172 -12.34 6.56 -4.42
CA VAL A 172 -11.28 7.31 -5.10
C VAL A 172 -10.54 6.39 -6.04
N GLY A 173 -10.55 6.74 -7.32
CA GLY A 173 -9.75 6.08 -8.35
C GLY A 173 -8.47 6.84 -8.61
N CYS A 174 -7.34 6.13 -8.63
CA CYS A 174 -6.06 6.66 -9.08
C CYS A 174 -5.81 6.30 -10.54
N GLN A 175 -5.46 7.30 -11.32
CA GLN A 175 -5.06 7.13 -12.71
C GLN A 175 -3.54 6.97 -12.75
N SER A 176 -3.05 5.73 -12.71
CA SER A 176 -1.63 5.51 -13.03
C SER A 176 -1.40 5.81 -14.50
N ASN A 177 -0.29 6.48 -14.84
CA ASN A 177 0.10 6.73 -16.23
C ASN A 177 0.27 5.40 -17.00
N ARG A 178 -0.79 4.99 -17.73
CA ARG A 178 -0.77 3.81 -18.60
C ARG A 178 -0.33 4.25 -19.98
N TRP A 179 0.89 3.94 -20.39
CA TRP A 179 1.32 4.20 -21.77
C TRP A 179 0.35 3.53 -22.78
N PRO A 180 -0.08 4.23 -23.86
CA PRO A 180 0.29 5.58 -24.28
C PRO A 180 -0.63 6.70 -23.74
N THR A 181 -1.59 6.37 -22.87
CA THR A 181 -2.54 7.32 -22.26
C THR A 181 -1.97 7.98 -21.02
N VAL A 182 -1.64 9.27 -21.12
CA VAL A 182 -1.41 10.12 -19.94
C VAL A 182 -2.75 10.64 -19.47
N SER A 183 -3.04 10.46 -18.20
CA SER A 183 -4.22 11.07 -17.59
C SER A 183 -3.86 12.48 -17.13
N GLU A 184 -4.68 13.46 -17.47
CA GLU A 184 -4.54 14.82 -16.93
C GLU A 184 -4.90 14.88 -15.43
N CYS A 185 -5.62 13.86 -14.93
CA CYS A 185 -6.01 13.72 -13.53
C CYS A 185 -5.17 12.63 -12.85
N ALA A 186 -4.64 12.91 -11.66
CA ALA A 186 -4.07 11.88 -10.79
C ALA A 186 -5.16 11.11 -10.05
N LEU A 187 -6.20 11.82 -9.59
CA LEU A 187 -7.27 11.23 -8.77
C LEU A 187 -8.65 11.66 -9.27
N LEU A 188 -9.58 10.70 -9.27
CA LEU A 188 -11.00 10.92 -9.48
C LEU A 188 -11.75 10.51 -8.21
N SER A 189 -12.58 11.41 -7.70
CA SER A 189 -13.37 11.21 -6.48
C SER A 189 -14.83 11.00 -6.84
N PHE A 190 -15.40 9.88 -6.43
CA PHE A 190 -16.79 9.51 -6.68
C PHE A 190 -17.56 9.37 -5.37
N THR A 191 -18.86 9.67 -5.41
CA THR A 191 -19.78 9.28 -4.35
C THR A 191 -19.91 7.75 -4.26
N PRO A 192 -20.40 7.18 -3.15
CA PRO A 192 -20.57 5.73 -3.02
C PRO A 192 -21.52 5.09 -4.06
N ASP A 193 -22.41 5.88 -4.66
CA ASP A 193 -23.30 5.47 -5.76
C ASP A 193 -22.69 5.68 -7.16
N GLY A 194 -21.45 6.17 -7.26
CA GLY A 194 -20.66 6.25 -8.50
C GLY A 194 -20.69 7.59 -9.22
N GLN A 195 -21.29 8.64 -8.65
CA GLN A 195 -21.31 9.97 -9.29
C GLN A 195 -19.97 10.68 -9.08
N LEU A 196 -19.41 11.28 -10.14
CA LEU A 196 -18.18 12.06 -10.04
C LEU A 196 -18.43 13.30 -9.16
N LYS A 197 -17.63 13.44 -8.10
CA LYS A 197 -17.69 14.54 -7.14
C LYS A 197 -16.59 15.57 -7.38
N ASP A 198 -15.36 15.11 -7.67
CA ASP A 198 -14.20 15.98 -7.84
C ASP A 198 -13.07 15.27 -8.60
N SER A 199 -12.08 16.03 -9.06
CA SER A 199 -10.87 15.52 -9.71
C SER A 199 -9.65 16.35 -9.32
N ILE A 200 -8.51 15.69 -9.09
CA ILE A 200 -7.23 16.35 -8.85
C ILE A 200 -6.33 16.09 -10.04
N SER A 201 -5.80 17.17 -10.63
CA SER A 201 -4.85 17.12 -11.74
C SER A 201 -3.53 16.47 -11.32
N ASP A 202 -2.89 15.76 -12.26
CA ASP A 202 -1.54 15.23 -12.04
C ASP A 202 -0.51 16.35 -12.21
N SER A 203 0.02 16.86 -11.09
CA SER A 203 1.10 17.87 -11.09
C SER A 203 2.41 17.36 -11.69
N TYR A 204 2.55 16.05 -11.84
CA TYR A 204 3.72 15.39 -12.40
C TYR A 204 3.49 14.89 -13.83
N ALA A 205 2.40 15.30 -14.48
CA ALA A 205 2.21 15.07 -15.91
C ALA A 205 3.37 15.73 -16.69
N VAL A 206 4.13 14.93 -17.44
CA VAL A 206 5.23 15.45 -18.26
C VAL A 206 4.61 16.15 -19.47
N ALA A 207 4.69 17.48 -19.52
CA ALA A 207 4.25 18.25 -20.68
C ALA A 207 4.94 17.75 -21.97
N GLY A 208 4.15 17.49 -23.03
CA GLY A 208 4.63 17.01 -24.32
C GLY A 208 4.46 15.51 -24.59
N TYR A 209 3.97 14.73 -23.62
CA TYR A 209 3.76 13.28 -23.79
C TYR A 209 2.71 12.91 -24.85
N ASP A 210 1.79 13.82 -25.20
CA ASP A 210 0.85 13.63 -26.32
C ASP A 210 1.53 13.40 -27.67
N SER A 211 2.79 13.82 -27.81
CA SER A 211 3.61 13.58 -29.00
C SER A 211 4.18 12.15 -29.09
N ILE A 212 3.97 11.32 -28.05
CA ILE A 212 4.47 9.92 -27.94
C ILE A 212 3.42 8.91 -28.48
N LYS A 213 2.41 9.37 -29.23
CA LYS A 213 1.46 8.52 -29.97
C LYS A 213 2.05 7.98 -31.29
N ALA A 214 3.23 7.37 -31.24
CA ALA A 214 3.93 6.91 -32.44
C ALA A 214 4.42 5.44 -32.32
N PRO A 215 4.22 4.61 -33.36
CA PRO A 215 4.44 3.16 -33.30
C PRO A 215 5.91 2.68 -33.20
N ASN A 216 6.89 3.60 -33.11
CA ASN A 216 8.33 3.28 -33.22
C ASN A 216 9.15 3.54 -31.93
N GLY A 217 8.51 3.76 -30.78
CA GLY A 217 9.21 3.95 -29.50
C GLY A 217 9.88 2.66 -29.01
N ARG A 218 11.05 2.79 -28.36
CA ARG A 218 11.69 1.66 -27.65
C ARG A 218 11.39 1.77 -26.16
N ILE A 219 11.00 0.65 -25.55
CA ILE A 219 10.79 0.53 -24.12
C ILE A 219 11.87 -0.37 -23.53
N SER A 220 12.51 0.09 -22.46
CA SER A 220 13.36 -0.75 -21.60
C SER A 220 12.76 -0.77 -20.20
N LEU A 221 12.60 -1.96 -19.64
CA LEU A 221 12.05 -2.17 -18.30
C LEU A 221 13.15 -2.51 -17.31
N LYS A 222 13.02 -2.00 -16.10
CA LYS A 222 13.89 -2.31 -14.97
C LYS A 222 13.06 -2.55 -13.72
N GLN A 223 13.34 -3.62 -13.00
CA GLN A 223 12.69 -3.91 -11.73
C GLN A 223 13.26 -3.02 -10.62
N LEU A 224 12.37 -2.41 -9.83
CA LEU A 224 12.66 -1.72 -8.59
C LEU A 224 12.07 -2.51 -7.40
N ALA A 225 12.39 -2.05 -6.18
CA ALA A 225 11.86 -2.61 -4.94
C ALA A 225 10.33 -2.51 -4.89
N GLY A 226 9.66 -3.43 -4.19
CA GLY A 226 8.20 -3.40 -4.00
C GLY A 226 7.40 -3.66 -5.28
N ASN A 227 7.87 -4.55 -6.16
CA ASN A 227 7.17 -4.92 -7.41
C ASN A 227 6.83 -3.74 -8.35
N VAL A 228 7.55 -2.62 -8.23
CA VAL A 228 7.45 -1.48 -9.15
C VAL A 228 8.47 -1.67 -10.26
N GLN A 229 8.07 -1.40 -11.50
CA GLN A 229 8.99 -1.37 -12.63
C GLN A 229 9.21 0.06 -13.08
N MET A 230 10.41 0.36 -13.57
CA MET A 230 10.74 1.62 -14.21
C MET A 230 10.87 1.38 -15.72
N ALA A 231 10.15 2.16 -16.51
CA ALA A 231 10.13 2.11 -17.95
C ALA A 231 10.85 3.33 -18.54
N LEU A 232 11.91 3.08 -19.31
CA LEU A 232 12.52 4.06 -20.20
C LEU A 232 11.78 4.05 -21.53
N THR A 233 11.21 5.19 -21.90
CA THR A 233 10.67 5.40 -23.24
C THR A 233 11.61 6.30 -24.03
N THR A 234 12.08 5.84 -25.19
CA THR A 234 12.86 6.67 -26.13
C THR A 234 12.04 6.97 -27.37
N PHE A 235 11.90 8.25 -27.73
CA PHE A 235 11.21 8.70 -28.93
C PHE A 235 11.90 9.92 -29.55
N GLY A 236 12.23 9.88 -30.85
CA GLY A 236 12.80 11.04 -31.55
C GLY A 236 14.14 11.57 -31.00
N GLY A 237 14.83 10.80 -30.15
CA GLY A 237 16.01 11.24 -29.40
C GLY A 237 15.73 11.75 -27.99
N GLU A 238 14.46 11.94 -27.63
CA GLU A 238 14.01 12.28 -26.28
C GLU A 238 13.78 11.02 -25.43
N VAL A 239 13.90 11.18 -24.11
CA VAL A 239 13.72 10.09 -23.14
C VAL A 239 12.79 10.51 -22.01
N ALA A 240 11.93 9.60 -21.59
CA ALA A 240 11.09 9.77 -20.40
C ALA A 240 11.09 8.50 -19.56
N TRP A 241 11.27 8.67 -18.26
CA TRP A 241 11.18 7.63 -17.25
C TRP A 241 9.84 7.72 -16.52
N ASN A 242 9.15 6.60 -16.51
CA ASN A 242 7.92 6.40 -15.76
C ASN A 242 8.03 5.12 -14.94
N THR A 243 7.19 5.03 -13.93
CA THR A 243 6.96 3.80 -13.16
C THR A 243 5.75 3.05 -13.75
N ILE A 244 5.79 1.74 -13.65
CA ILE A 244 4.67 0.82 -13.88
C ILE A 244 4.38 0.18 -12.53
N ASN A 245 3.11 0.18 -12.14
CA ASN A 245 2.66 -0.18 -10.79
C ASN A 245 3.26 0.70 -9.68
N GLY A 246 3.83 1.85 -10.05
CA GLY A 246 4.18 2.91 -9.10
C GLY A 246 2.97 3.78 -8.78
N GLY A 247 3.12 4.59 -7.73
CA GLY A 247 2.02 5.38 -7.21
C GLY A 247 0.97 4.48 -6.56
N SER A 248 0.25 5.03 -5.60
CA SER A 248 -0.79 4.29 -4.90
C SER A 248 -1.85 5.21 -4.35
N VAL A 249 -3.09 4.74 -4.39
CA VAL A 249 -4.17 5.24 -3.55
C VAL A 249 -4.61 4.12 -2.63
N TYR A 250 -4.77 4.40 -1.35
CA TYR A 250 -5.21 3.43 -0.37
C TYR A 250 -6.04 4.09 0.73
N ALA A 251 -6.88 3.28 1.39
CA ALA A 251 -7.61 3.72 2.57
C ALA A 251 -6.80 3.43 3.82
N TYR A 252 -6.80 4.37 4.76
CA TYR A 252 -6.26 4.20 6.11
C TYR A 252 -7.27 4.73 7.13
N GLY A 253 -7.90 3.82 7.87
CA GLY A 253 -9.11 4.14 8.63
C GLY A 253 -10.22 4.61 7.68
N ASN A 254 -10.75 5.82 7.92
CA ASN A 254 -11.71 6.46 7.02
C ASN A 254 -11.09 7.57 6.14
N GLU A 255 -9.75 7.67 6.12
CA GLU A 255 -9.03 8.60 5.27
C GLU A 255 -8.59 7.92 3.97
N VAL A 256 -8.56 8.68 2.87
CA VAL A 256 -7.92 8.26 1.63
C VAL A 256 -6.54 8.88 1.55
N LYS A 257 -5.53 8.04 1.35
CA LYS A 257 -4.13 8.43 1.16
C LYS A 257 -3.76 8.30 -0.32
N TYR A 258 -2.90 9.20 -0.77
CA TYR A 258 -2.34 9.21 -2.11
C TYR A 258 -0.82 9.36 -2.03
N TYR A 259 -0.14 8.52 -2.78
CA TYR A 259 1.29 8.57 -3.01
C TYR A 259 1.54 8.62 -4.51
N GLY A 260 2.09 9.73 -4.99
CA GLY A 260 2.37 9.93 -6.41
C GLY A 260 3.72 9.35 -6.83
N ASP A 261 3.84 9.04 -8.12
CA ASP A 261 5.11 8.60 -8.71
C ASP A 261 6.23 9.62 -8.51
N PHE A 262 7.42 9.15 -8.15
CA PHE A 262 8.61 9.98 -7.88
C PHE A 262 8.42 11.02 -6.76
N SER A 263 7.35 10.92 -5.97
CA SER A 263 7.15 11.77 -4.81
C SER A 263 7.96 11.24 -3.63
N ASP A 264 8.36 12.12 -2.72
CA ASP A 264 8.87 11.77 -1.40
C ASP A 264 7.82 12.01 -0.32
N THR A 265 6.57 12.28 -0.70
CA THR A 265 5.51 12.68 0.23
C THR A 265 4.24 11.87 -0.02
N VAL A 266 3.66 11.35 1.06
CA VAL A 266 2.30 10.79 1.08
C VAL A 266 1.33 11.88 1.50
N TYR A 267 0.23 11.99 0.78
CA TYR A 267 -0.81 12.97 1.00
C TYR A 267 -2.09 12.31 1.51
N VAL A 268 -2.83 13.02 2.36
CA VAL A 268 -4.22 12.69 2.67
C VAL A 268 -5.13 13.55 1.81
N LEU A 269 -6.17 12.94 1.24
CA LEU A 269 -7.24 13.65 0.53
C LEU A 269 -8.27 14.14 1.54
N LYS A 270 -8.37 15.46 1.70
CA LYS A 270 -9.33 16.11 2.59
C LYS A 270 -9.96 17.32 1.93
N ASP A 271 -11.30 17.39 1.96
CA ASP A 271 -12.07 18.50 1.40
C ASP A 271 -11.67 18.84 -0.06
N GLY A 272 -11.43 17.82 -0.88
CA GLY A 272 -11.03 17.96 -2.30
C GLY A 272 -9.57 18.38 -2.51
N ARG A 273 -8.73 18.35 -1.45
CA ARG A 273 -7.34 18.81 -1.51
C ARG A 273 -6.38 17.77 -0.95
N LEU A 274 -5.19 17.70 -1.54
CA LEU A 274 -4.07 16.91 -1.02
C LEU A 274 -3.35 17.69 0.06
N GLN A 275 -3.23 17.10 1.24
CA GLN A 275 -2.49 17.66 2.37
C GLN A 275 -1.36 16.69 2.76
N PRO A 276 -0.10 17.16 2.91
CA PRO A 276 1.00 16.28 3.31
C PRO A 276 0.71 15.56 4.63
N SER A 277 0.96 14.25 4.67
CA SER A 277 0.73 13.39 5.83
C SER A 277 2.03 12.69 6.28
N ILE A 278 2.84 12.22 5.33
CA ILE A 278 4.17 11.65 5.58
C ILE A 278 5.15 12.27 4.59
N ALA A 279 6.32 12.69 5.04
CA ALA A 279 7.42 13.13 4.19
C ALA A 279 8.68 12.31 4.46
N PHE A 280 9.24 11.72 3.40
CA PHE A 280 10.53 11.06 3.41
C PHE A 280 11.62 12.09 3.18
N HIS A 281 12.37 12.39 4.23
CA HIS A 281 13.46 13.34 4.19
C HIS A 281 14.68 12.72 3.50
N THR A 282 14.89 13.08 2.24
CA THR A 282 15.90 12.47 1.35
C THR A 282 17.09 13.37 1.05
N GLU A 283 16.97 14.69 1.24
CA GLU A 283 18.03 15.71 1.09
C GLU A 283 18.89 15.49 -0.16
N SER A 284 20.15 15.09 0.03
CA SER A 284 21.11 14.88 -1.07
C SER A 284 20.66 13.80 -2.06
N TYR A 285 19.81 12.87 -1.64
CA TYR A 285 19.23 11.81 -2.48
C TYR A 285 17.87 12.17 -3.09
N HIS A 286 17.33 13.37 -2.86
CA HIS A 286 16.04 13.79 -3.41
C HIS A 286 16.01 13.62 -4.93
N PHE A 287 14.94 13.00 -5.43
CA PHE A 287 14.69 12.81 -6.85
C PHE A 287 13.82 13.95 -7.38
N PRO A 288 14.38 14.90 -8.16
CA PRO A 288 13.60 16.01 -8.69
C PRO A 288 12.89 15.63 -9.99
N ALA A 289 11.84 16.37 -10.32
CA ALA A 289 10.98 16.08 -11.47
C ALA A 289 11.74 16.02 -12.80
N GLU A 290 12.78 16.85 -12.99
CA GLU A 290 13.59 16.88 -14.21
C GLU A 290 14.41 15.60 -14.41
N GLY A 291 14.64 14.82 -13.34
CA GLY A 291 15.27 13.50 -13.42
C GLY A 291 14.50 12.55 -14.33
N ARG A 292 13.18 12.72 -14.46
CA ARG A 292 12.33 11.88 -15.32
C ARG A 292 12.66 12.01 -16.80
N THR A 293 13.17 13.17 -17.26
CA THR A 293 13.49 13.40 -18.67
C THR A 293 14.99 13.55 -18.92
N ARG A 294 15.80 13.63 -17.85
CA ARG A 294 17.26 13.77 -17.93
C ARG A 294 17.93 12.86 -16.91
N THR A 295 18.84 11.99 -17.36
CA THR A 295 19.54 11.04 -16.46
C THR A 295 20.85 11.58 -15.89
N THR A 296 21.47 12.57 -16.54
CA THR A 296 22.74 13.16 -16.10
C THR A 296 22.56 13.98 -14.83
N GLY A 297 23.26 13.59 -13.77
CA GLY A 297 23.25 14.24 -12.46
C GLY A 297 22.31 13.59 -11.43
N TYR A 298 21.63 12.50 -11.78
CA TYR A 298 20.61 11.87 -10.92
C TYR A 298 20.90 10.39 -10.62
N ARG A 299 22.16 9.96 -10.77
CA ARG A 299 22.57 8.55 -10.66
C ARG A 299 22.49 7.98 -9.25
N ASP A 300 22.41 8.81 -8.22
CA ASP A 300 22.44 8.42 -6.81
C ASP A 300 21.12 8.72 -6.08
N LYS A 301 20.09 9.15 -6.82
CA LYS A 301 18.80 9.54 -6.25
C LYS A 301 17.98 8.33 -5.82
N VAL A 302 17.10 8.56 -4.86
CA VAL A 302 16.20 7.55 -4.30
C VAL A 302 14.78 7.79 -4.80
N VAL A 303 14.11 6.71 -5.16
CA VAL A 303 12.67 6.69 -5.45
C VAL A 303 12.01 5.78 -4.42
N ILE A 304 11.05 6.32 -3.69
CA ILE A 304 10.15 5.51 -2.87
C ILE A 304 9.21 4.82 -3.85
N THR A 305 8.98 3.52 -3.70
CA THR A 305 8.23 2.74 -4.70
C THR A 305 6.86 2.33 -4.19
N GLN A 306 6.75 1.99 -2.90
CA GLN A 306 5.50 1.65 -2.24
C GLN A 306 5.51 2.11 -0.80
N VAL A 307 4.32 2.41 -0.27
CA VAL A 307 4.11 2.77 1.13
C VAL A 307 2.85 2.06 1.63
N THR A 308 2.92 1.49 2.81
CA THR A 308 1.77 0.96 3.56
C THR A 308 1.83 1.48 4.99
N GLU A 309 0.67 1.75 5.58
CA GLU A 309 0.55 2.32 6.91
C GLU A 309 -0.25 1.40 7.83
N THR A 310 0.21 1.29 9.06
CA THR A 310 -0.53 0.73 10.20
C THR A 310 -0.54 1.73 11.35
N PRO A 311 -1.38 1.55 12.39
CA PRO A 311 -1.39 2.42 13.57
C PRO A 311 -0.03 2.54 14.26
N GLN A 312 0.80 1.49 14.19
CA GLN A 312 2.09 1.40 14.87
C GLN A 312 3.27 1.67 13.94
N SER A 313 3.12 1.51 12.62
CA SER A 313 4.24 1.56 11.68
C SER A 313 3.92 2.18 10.32
N ILE A 314 4.94 2.72 9.65
CA ILE A 314 4.93 3.02 8.22
C ILE A 314 5.96 2.11 7.57
N ARG A 315 5.51 1.29 6.63
CA ARG A 315 6.36 0.36 5.88
C ARG A 315 6.48 0.87 4.45
N PHE A 316 7.67 0.76 3.87
CA PHE A 316 7.88 1.25 2.53
C PHE A 316 9.01 0.49 1.83
N TYR A 317 8.98 0.55 0.51
CA TYR A 317 10.08 0.12 -0.33
C TYR A 317 10.70 1.35 -0.99
N CYS A 318 12.02 1.33 -1.18
CA CYS A 318 12.70 2.35 -1.97
C CYS A 318 13.87 1.76 -2.74
N SER A 319 14.20 2.41 -3.86
CA SER A 319 15.33 2.07 -4.71
C SER A 319 16.21 3.27 -4.91
N ARG A 320 17.51 3.11 -4.66
CA ARG A 320 18.54 4.12 -4.92
C ARG A 320 19.34 3.74 -6.16
N ALA A 321 19.87 4.78 -6.81
CA ALA A 321 20.65 4.64 -8.02
C ALA A 321 19.89 3.93 -9.16
N ILE A 322 18.62 4.29 -9.35
CA ILE A 322 17.70 3.62 -10.28
C ILE A 322 18.20 3.56 -11.74
N TYR A 323 19.13 4.44 -12.15
CA TYR A 323 19.76 4.42 -13.47
C TYR A 323 20.93 3.44 -13.61
N SER A 324 21.49 2.94 -12.52
CA SER A 324 22.56 1.92 -12.55
C SER A 324 22.02 0.57 -13.07
N GLU A 325 22.90 -0.32 -13.53
CA GLU A 325 22.47 -1.66 -13.97
C GLU A 325 21.82 -2.48 -12.84
N LYS A 326 22.27 -2.24 -11.60
CA LYS A 326 21.78 -2.90 -10.39
C LYS A 326 21.43 -1.84 -9.35
N PRO A 327 20.16 -1.39 -9.28
CA PRO A 327 19.70 -0.48 -8.24
C PRO A 327 19.92 -1.08 -6.85
N GLU A 328 20.20 -0.21 -5.88
CA GLU A 328 20.23 -0.57 -4.46
C GLU A 328 18.79 -0.57 -3.96
N ASN A 329 18.29 -1.72 -3.49
CA ASN A 329 16.89 -1.90 -3.12
C ASN A 329 16.76 -2.08 -1.61
N TYR A 330 15.80 -1.39 -1.00
CA TYR A 330 15.61 -1.39 0.45
C TYR A 330 14.16 -1.61 0.84
N TYR A 331 13.98 -2.20 2.02
CA TYR A 331 12.73 -2.29 2.75
C TYR A 331 12.86 -1.52 4.06
N GLY A 332 11.96 -0.57 4.29
CA GLY A 332 11.98 0.33 5.45
C GLY A 332 10.77 0.15 6.34
N ILE A 333 10.99 0.23 7.65
CA ILE A 333 9.95 0.25 8.67
C ILE A 333 10.23 1.39 9.64
N TYR A 334 9.31 2.33 9.69
CA TYR A 334 9.30 3.39 10.67
C TYR A 334 8.28 3.06 11.77
N ASN A 335 8.74 2.96 13.01
CA ASN A 335 7.88 2.77 14.17
C ASN A 335 7.36 4.13 14.66
N ARG A 336 6.04 4.33 14.63
CA ARG A 336 5.39 5.60 15.00
C ARG A 336 5.52 5.94 16.48
N ASN A 337 5.59 4.92 17.34
CA ASN A 337 5.64 5.10 18.79
C ASN A 337 7.03 5.54 19.25
N THR A 338 8.08 4.99 18.64
CA THR A 338 9.47 5.27 19.02
C THR A 338 10.16 6.30 18.12
N GLY A 339 9.59 6.56 16.94
CA GLY A 339 10.20 7.40 15.90
C GLY A 339 11.42 6.76 15.22
N ARG A 340 11.67 5.46 15.46
CA ARG A 340 12.83 4.75 14.91
C ARG A 340 12.54 4.22 13.51
N LEU A 341 13.44 4.51 12.57
CA LEU A 341 13.49 3.89 11.25
C LEU A 341 14.49 2.72 11.26
N CYS A 342 14.03 1.57 10.79
CA CYS A 342 14.86 0.44 10.40
C CYS A 342 14.85 0.30 8.87
N LEU A 343 16.01 0.19 8.23
CA LEU A 343 16.15 0.11 6.77
C LEU A 343 17.03 -1.09 6.41
N LEU A 344 16.41 -2.10 5.80
CA LEU A 344 17.04 -3.36 5.42
C LEU A 344 17.36 -3.35 3.92
N THR A 345 18.53 -3.87 3.54
CA THR A 345 18.85 -4.13 2.13
C THR A 345 18.09 -5.37 1.65
N ILE A 346 17.35 -5.26 0.55
CA ILE A 346 16.64 -6.41 -0.03
C ILE A 346 17.64 -7.49 -0.45
N GLY A 347 17.38 -8.71 0.00
CA GLY A 347 18.28 -9.86 -0.12
C GLY A 347 18.81 -10.32 1.24
N ASN A 348 18.82 -9.44 2.24
CA ASN A 348 19.00 -9.84 3.63
C ASN A 348 17.69 -10.38 4.19
N GLU A 349 17.80 -11.30 5.13
CA GLU A 349 16.66 -11.96 5.75
C GLU A 349 16.15 -11.18 6.97
N ILE A 350 14.85 -11.36 7.26
CA ILE A 350 14.24 -10.87 8.50
C ILE A 350 14.14 -12.07 9.44
N GLU A 351 14.82 -12.01 10.58
CA GLU A 351 14.84 -13.10 11.57
C GLU A 351 13.45 -13.22 12.23
N ASP A 352 12.87 -14.43 12.27
CA ASP A 352 11.70 -14.70 13.11
C ASP A 352 12.13 -14.97 14.56
N ASP A 353 12.38 -13.88 15.30
CA ASP A 353 12.70 -13.92 16.72
C ASP A 353 11.48 -14.12 17.63
N LEU A 354 10.26 -14.12 17.05
CA LEU A 354 9.01 -14.28 17.79
C LEU A 354 8.63 -15.74 17.97
N ALA A 355 8.74 -16.54 16.90
CA ALA A 355 8.44 -17.97 16.95
C ALA A 355 9.66 -18.86 16.68
N GLY A 356 10.80 -18.32 16.26
CA GLY A 356 12.01 -19.10 15.98
C GLY A 356 11.87 -20.00 14.76
N PHE A 357 11.08 -19.58 13.76
CA PHE A 357 10.83 -20.32 12.53
C PHE A 357 11.73 -19.83 11.38
N LEU A 358 11.37 -20.21 10.15
CA LEU A 358 11.98 -19.72 8.92
C LEU A 358 12.04 -18.18 8.90
N PRO A 359 13.11 -17.60 8.32
CA PRO A 359 13.21 -16.16 8.14
C PRO A 359 12.01 -15.61 7.34
N TYR A 360 11.50 -14.47 7.77
CA TYR A 360 10.33 -13.84 7.18
C TYR A 360 10.65 -13.28 5.79
N LYS A 361 10.06 -13.89 4.76
CA LYS A 361 10.19 -13.48 3.34
C LYS A 361 8.92 -12.80 2.81
N GLY A 362 7.94 -12.54 3.67
CA GLY A 362 6.63 -12.03 3.33
C GLY A 362 5.51 -12.82 4.02
N ASN A 363 4.27 -12.53 3.66
CA ASN A 363 3.10 -13.11 4.33
C ASN A 363 2.76 -14.54 3.86
N LEU A 364 3.56 -15.16 2.99
CA LEU A 364 3.34 -16.52 2.48
C LEU A 364 4.63 -17.33 2.54
N ILE A 365 4.51 -18.56 3.01
CA ILE A 365 5.57 -19.56 3.07
C ILE A 365 5.09 -20.79 2.31
N GLY A 366 5.91 -21.32 1.40
CA GLY A 366 5.56 -22.54 0.68
C GLY A 366 5.46 -23.73 1.64
N ALA A 367 4.48 -24.61 1.45
CA ALA A 367 4.31 -25.77 2.34
C ALA A 367 5.54 -26.68 2.35
N TYR A 368 6.12 -26.95 1.17
CA TYR A 368 7.37 -27.68 1.03
C TYR A 368 8.53 -27.08 1.86
N GLU A 369 8.65 -25.75 1.91
CA GLU A 369 9.72 -25.05 2.64
C GLU A 369 9.53 -25.22 4.15
N ALA A 370 8.28 -25.09 4.62
CA ALA A 370 7.91 -25.28 6.02
C ALA A 370 8.12 -26.73 6.47
N VAL A 371 7.71 -27.71 5.66
CA VAL A 371 7.90 -29.15 5.97
C VAL A 371 9.38 -29.49 6.05
N ALA A 372 10.17 -29.11 5.04
CA ALA A 372 11.61 -29.38 5.02
C ALA A 372 12.31 -28.80 6.27
N TRP A 373 11.96 -27.57 6.67
CA TRP A 373 12.53 -26.96 7.87
C TRP A 373 12.17 -27.73 9.15
N LEU A 374 10.93 -28.18 9.30
CA LEU A 374 10.47 -28.95 10.48
C LEU A 374 11.12 -30.34 10.58
N GLU A 375 11.51 -30.93 9.45
CA GLU A 375 12.28 -32.18 9.43
C GLU A 375 13.71 -31.99 9.90
N GLU A 376 14.33 -30.87 9.54
CA GLU A 376 15.69 -30.48 9.97
C GLU A 376 15.75 -30.02 11.44
N HIS A 377 14.62 -29.55 11.99
CA HIS A 377 14.50 -29.01 13.36
C HIS A 377 13.44 -29.78 14.18
N PRO A 378 13.67 -31.06 14.52
CA PRO A 378 12.68 -31.89 15.19
C PRO A 378 12.26 -31.37 16.58
N GLU A 379 13.10 -30.57 17.25
CA GLU A 379 12.78 -29.87 18.50
C GLU A 379 11.67 -28.82 18.34
N ALA A 380 11.46 -28.31 17.13
CA ALA A 380 10.39 -27.35 16.85
C ALA A 380 8.99 -27.96 17.00
N LYS A 381 8.87 -29.29 17.08
CA LYS A 381 7.60 -29.99 17.35
C LYS A 381 7.01 -29.67 18.73
N ASP A 382 7.86 -29.28 19.67
CA ASP A 382 7.44 -28.87 21.01
C ASP A 382 7.10 -27.37 21.09
N ASN A 383 7.30 -26.61 19.99
CA ASN A 383 6.99 -25.20 19.93
C ASN A 383 5.49 -24.96 19.66
N PRO A 384 4.73 -24.38 20.62
CA PRO A 384 3.29 -24.19 20.47
C PRO A 384 2.94 -23.22 19.33
N ALA A 385 3.83 -22.30 18.95
CA ALA A 385 3.58 -21.38 17.84
C ALA A 385 3.57 -22.09 16.47
N LEU A 386 4.24 -23.24 16.37
CA LEU A 386 4.38 -24.04 15.15
C LEU A 386 3.48 -25.28 15.13
N ALA A 387 2.71 -25.52 16.20
CA ALA A 387 1.78 -26.62 16.31
C ALA A 387 0.82 -26.77 15.10
N PRO A 388 0.28 -25.68 14.49
CA PRO A 388 -0.56 -25.80 13.30
C PRO A 388 0.14 -26.43 12.10
N LEU A 389 1.48 -26.35 12.02
CA LEU A 389 2.27 -26.80 10.87
C LEU A 389 2.61 -28.31 10.93
N LEU A 390 2.37 -28.98 12.06
CA LEU A 390 2.80 -30.36 12.28
C LEU A 390 2.08 -31.40 11.41
N GLN A 391 0.95 -31.03 10.81
CA GLN A 391 0.17 -31.90 9.90
C GLN A 391 0.33 -31.51 8.43
N LEU A 392 1.15 -30.49 8.14
CA LEU A 392 1.38 -29.97 6.80
C LEU A 392 2.12 -31.01 5.94
N LYS A 393 1.75 -31.12 4.68
CA LYS A 393 2.42 -31.93 3.66
C LYS A 393 3.05 -31.02 2.61
N GLU A 394 4.06 -31.52 1.90
CA GLU A 394 4.81 -30.73 0.91
C GLU A 394 3.93 -30.15 -0.21
N GLU A 395 2.89 -30.89 -0.60
CA GLU A 395 1.94 -30.55 -1.66
C GLU A 395 0.74 -29.73 -1.17
N ASP A 396 0.68 -29.39 0.13
CA ASP A 396 -0.38 -28.54 0.65
C ASP A 396 -0.22 -27.09 0.14
N ASN A 397 -1.32 -26.35 0.15
CA ASN A 397 -1.35 -24.91 -0.08
C ASN A 397 -0.39 -24.16 0.86
N PRO A 398 0.08 -22.97 0.48
CA PRO A 398 0.99 -22.16 1.30
C PRO A 398 0.46 -21.87 2.70
N VAL A 399 1.39 -21.63 3.62
CA VAL A 399 1.12 -21.14 4.96
C VAL A 399 1.12 -19.61 4.95
N VAL A 400 0.08 -19.00 5.51
CA VAL A 400 0.02 -17.55 5.68
C VAL A 400 0.65 -17.14 7.01
N VAL A 401 1.56 -16.16 6.95
CA VAL A 401 2.12 -15.51 8.14
C VAL A 401 1.24 -14.33 8.51
N VAL A 402 0.57 -14.41 9.66
CA VAL A 402 -0.29 -13.34 10.16
C VAL A 402 0.34 -12.73 11.40
N GLY A 403 0.78 -11.49 11.27
CA GLY A 403 1.32 -10.71 12.39
C GLY A 403 0.24 -9.85 13.05
N GLN A 404 0.35 -9.67 14.37
CA GLN A 404 -0.50 -8.74 15.12
C GLN A 404 0.31 -7.50 15.51
N GLN A 405 -0.39 -6.39 15.67
CA GLN A 405 0.15 -5.14 16.18
C GLN A 405 -0.87 -4.59 17.19
N ASP A 406 -0.47 -4.46 18.45
CA ASP A 406 -1.34 -4.03 19.56
C ASP A 406 -1.74 -2.55 19.50
#